data_AF-A0A6J6B4J9-F1
#
_entry.id   AF-A0A6J6B4J9-F1
#
_cell.length_a   1.000
_cell.length_b   1.000
_cell.length_c   1.000
_cell.angle_alpha   90.00
_cell.angle_beta   90.00
_cell.angle_gamma   90.00
#
_symmetry.space_group_name_H-M   'P 1'
#
loop_
_entity.id
_entity.type
_entity.pdbx_description
1 polymer ?
#
loop_
_entity_poly.entity_id
_entity_poly.type
_entity_poly.pdbx_seq_one_letter_code
_entity_poly.pdbx_strand_id
1 'polypeptide(L)'
;MGRKNYLRIAGVIENMSVYVDDEGKEHHLFGTGGGERLAADAGVPLLGRVPIEPAVAAGGDHGHPISLGVGPAADEFRRIAKSLIDEIIPPADLASCSARMMTAMADAIAAADPPS
;
A
#
# COMPACT_ATOMS: atom_id res chain seq x y z
N MET A 1 17.04 9.17 5.63
CA MET A 1 16.16 10.37 5.67
C MET A 1 15.04 10.21 6.70
N GLY A 2 14.17 9.19 6.61
CA GLY A 2 12.99 9.05 7.48
C GLY A 2 13.25 8.91 9.00
N ARG A 3 14.25 8.11 9.39
CA ARG A 3 14.61 7.90 10.82
C ARG A 3 15.05 9.17 11.54
N LYS A 4 15.65 10.14 10.83
CA LYS A 4 16.11 11.41 11.43
C LYS A 4 14.94 12.30 11.87
N ASN A 5 13.72 12.02 11.39
CA ASN A 5 12.51 12.78 11.68
C ASN A 5 11.49 11.95 12.51
N TYR A 6 11.94 10.88 13.18
CA TYR A 6 11.10 10.02 14.03
C TYR A 6 9.92 9.34 13.33
N LEU A 7 9.95 9.23 12.00
CA LEU A 7 8.93 8.51 11.24
C LEU A 7 9.26 7.01 11.17
N ARG A 8 8.26 6.17 11.44
CA ARG A 8 8.34 4.73 11.21
C ARG A 8 8.41 4.48 9.70
N ILE A 9 9.41 3.72 9.27
CA ILE A 9 9.51 3.24 7.89
C ILE A 9 8.74 1.92 7.82
N ALA A 10 7.68 1.89 7.02
CA ALA A 10 6.82 0.73 6.85
C ALA A 10 7.49 -0.38 6.00
N GLY A 11 8.26 0.02 4.98
CA GLY A 11 8.92 -0.88 4.05
C GLY A 11 9.48 -0.11 2.87
N VAL A 12 10.04 -0.84 1.90
CA VAL A 12 10.59 -0.32 0.64
C VAL A 12 9.70 -0.78 -0.51
N ILE A 13 9.48 0.08 -1.50
CA ILE A 13 8.89 -0.30 -2.79
C ILE A 13 9.94 0.04 -3.85
N GLU A 14 10.27 -0.92 -4.70
CA GLU A 14 11.15 -0.70 -5.85
C GLU A 14 10.31 -0.28 -7.06
N ASN A 15 10.40 1.00 -7.42
CA ASN A 15 9.72 1.54 -8.58
C ASN A 15 10.54 1.30 -9.85
N MET A 16 9.86 1.20 -11.01
CA MET A 16 10.49 1.01 -12.32
C MET A 16 11.38 -0.24 -12.39
N SER A 17 10.89 -1.36 -11.83
CA SER A 17 11.68 -2.59 -11.62
C SER A 17 12.03 -3.35 -12.90
N VAL A 18 11.11 -3.40 -13.86
CA VAL A 18 11.25 -4.11 -15.14
C VAL A 18 10.33 -3.49 -16.17
N TYR A 19 10.80 -3.40 -17.42
CA TYR A 19 9.97 -3.14 -18.59
C TYR A 19 9.83 -4.45 -19.37
N VAL A 20 8.61 -4.81 -19.74
CA VAL A 20 8.34 -5.99 -20.59
C VAL A 20 7.90 -5.46 -21.95
N ASP A 21 8.60 -5.85 -23.01
CA ASP A 21 8.24 -5.46 -24.37
C ASP A 21 7.10 -6.31 -24.94
N ASP A 22 6.67 -5.99 -26.16
CA ASP A 22 5.55 -6.66 -26.83
C ASP A 22 5.83 -8.14 -27.15
N GLU A 23 7.11 -8.56 -27.13
CA GLU A 23 7.53 -9.96 -27.30
C GLU A 23 7.59 -10.72 -25.96
N GLY A 24 7.30 -10.04 -24.84
CA GLY A 24 7.36 -10.60 -23.49
C GLY A 24 8.78 -10.64 -22.91
N LYS A 25 9.75 -9.96 -23.53
CA LYS A 25 11.13 -9.92 -23.04
C LYS A 25 11.26 -8.87 -21.94
N GLU A 26 11.92 -9.26 -20.85
CA GLU A 26 12.20 -8.40 -19.73
C GLU A 26 13.46 -7.54 -19.95
N HIS A 27 13.34 -6.26 -19.59
CA HIS A 27 14.41 -5.27 -19.64
C HIS A 27 14.54 -4.56 -18.30
N HIS A 28 15.71 -4.70 -17.66
CA HIS A 28 16.03 -4.02 -16.42
C HIS A 28 16.80 -2.72 -16.69
N LEU A 29 16.08 -1.71 -17.18
CA LEU A 29 16.66 -0.43 -17.64
C LEU A 29 17.48 0.30 -16.57
N PHE A 30 17.15 0.09 -15.29
CA PHE A 30 17.80 0.73 -14.15
C PHE A 30 18.58 -0.25 -13.26
N GLY A 31 18.86 -1.46 -13.77
CA GLY A 31 19.47 -2.54 -13.01
C GLY A 31 18.48 -3.26 -12.10
N THR A 32 19.01 -4.13 -11.21
CA THR A 32 18.21 -4.97 -10.31
C THR A 32 18.81 -5.01 -8.90
N GLY A 33 18.00 -5.35 -7.89
CA GLY A 33 18.48 -5.61 -6.53
C GLY A 33 18.62 -4.39 -5.64
N GLY A 34 18.36 -3.18 -6.16
CA GLY A 34 18.47 -1.93 -5.40
C GLY A 34 17.46 -1.89 -4.25
N GLY A 35 16.24 -2.35 -4.53
CA GLY A 35 15.16 -2.47 -3.56
C GLY A 35 15.49 -3.42 -2.41
N GLU A 36 15.91 -4.66 -2.68
CA GLU A 36 16.25 -5.62 -1.61
C GLU A 36 17.40 -5.12 -0.75
N ARG A 37 18.45 -4.57 -1.37
CA ARG A 37 19.60 -4.07 -0.60
C ARG A 37 19.19 -2.95 0.33
N LEU A 38 18.39 -1.99 -0.14
CA LEU A 38 17.89 -0.90 0.70
C LEU A 38 16.97 -1.41 1.82
N ALA A 39 16.10 -2.38 1.51
CA ALA A 39 15.21 -3.00 2.49
C ALA A 39 16.01 -3.70 3.60
N ALA A 40 17.03 -4.49 3.22
CA ALA A 40 17.94 -5.16 4.14
C ALA A 40 18.72 -4.16 5.01
N ASP A 41 19.33 -3.14 4.40
CA ASP A 41 20.10 -2.10 5.11
C ASP A 41 19.24 -1.33 6.12
N ALA A 42 17.97 -1.10 5.78
CA ALA A 42 17.02 -0.41 6.65
C ALA A 42 16.39 -1.33 7.71
N GLY A 43 16.48 -2.65 7.55
CA GLY A 43 15.82 -3.65 8.40
C GLY A 43 14.30 -3.63 8.27
N VAL A 44 13.78 -3.42 7.06
CA VAL A 44 12.35 -3.32 6.74
C VAL A 44 12.02 -4.22 5.54
N PRO A 45 10.77 -4.65 5.33
CA PRO A 45 10.44 -5.52 4.19
C PRO A 45 10.50 -4.76 2.86
N LEU A 46 10.82 -5.49 1.79
CA LEU A 46 10.51 -5.07 0.43
C LEU A 46 9.04 -5.40 0.17
N LEU A 47 8.21 -4.37 0.10
CA LEU A 47 6.76 -4.50 -0.04
C LEU A 47 6.34 -4.86 -1.45
N GLY A 48 7.12 -4.46 -2.46
CA GLY A 48 6.84 -4.76 -3.86
C GLY A 48 7.77 -4.11 -4.87
N ARG A 49 7.57 -4.48 -6.13
CA ARG A 49 8.38 -4.12 -7.30
C ARG A 49 7.45 -3.71 -8.44
N VAL A 50 7.25 -2.41 -8.63
CA VAL A 50 6.31 -1.88 -9.63
C VAL A 50 6.99 -1.84 -11.00
N PRO A 51 6.44 -2.51 -12.04
CA PRO A 51 7.01 -2.49 -13.38
C PRO A 51 6.85 -1.12 -14.06
N ILE A 52 7.63 -0.91 -15.12
CA ILE A 52 7.52 0.26 -15.99
C ILE A 52 6.38 0.00 -16.98
N GLU A 53 5.29 0.75 -16.84
CA GLU A 53 4.19 0.75 -17.81
C GLU A 53 3.79 2.19 -18.15
N PRO A 54 3.60 2.53 -19.45
CA PRO A 54 3.13 3.86 -19.84
C PRO A 54 1.82 4.28 -19.18
N ALA A 55 0.94 3.30 -18.90
CA ALA A 55 -0.34 3.51 -18.26
C ALA A 55 -0.23 4.04 -16.82
N VAL A 56 0.88 3.76 -16.11
CA VAL A 56 1.13 4.31 -14.76
C VAL A 56 1.28 5.83 -14.83
N ALA A 57 2.11 6.32 -15.76
CA ALA A 57 2.34 7.75 -15.95
C ALA A 57 1.07 8.46 -16.46
N ALA A 58 0.46 7.91 -17.52
CA ALA A 58 -0.78 8.47 -18.08
C ALA A 58 -1.90 8.54 -17.04
N GLY A 59 -2.07 7.50 -16.23
CA GLY A 59 -3.08 7.50 -15.15
C GLY A 59 -2.80 8.55 -14.08
N GLY A 60 -1.54 8.80 -13.74
CA GLY A 60 -1.13 9.88 -12.84
C GLY A 60 -1.45 11.26 -13.41
N ASP A 61 -1.08 11.51 -14.66
CA ASP A 61 -1.25 12.80 -15.34
C ASP A 61 -2.73 13.17 -15.53
N HIS A 62 -3.58 12.18 -15.79
CA HIS A 62 -5.02 12.39 -16.01
C HIS A 62 -5.87 12.24 -14.73
N GLY A 63 -5.27 11.95 -13.58
CA GLY A 63 -6.00 11.75 -12.32
C GLY A 63 -6.86 10.47 -12.31
N HIS A 64 -6.55 9.49 -13.16
CA HIS A 64 -7.20 8.19 -13.22
C HIS A 64 -6.16 7.07 -13.03
N PRO A 65 -5.77 6.76 -11.78
CA PRO A 65 -4.63 5.90 -11.51
C PRO A 65 -4.85 4.47 -11.99
N ILE A 66 -3.77 3.85 -12.50
CA ILE A 66 -3.80 2.50 -13.08
C ILE A 66 -4.27 1.42 -12.10
N SER A 67 -4.16 1.65 -10.78
CA SER A 67 -4.64 0.73 -9.75
C SER A 67 -6.16 0.43 -9.83
N LEU A 68 -6.93 1.32 -10.48
CA LEU A 68 -8.37 1.12 -10.74
C LEU A 68 -8.63 0.28 -12.00
N GLY A 69 -7.63 0.10 -12.86
CA GLY A 69 -7.71 -0.64 -14.11
C GLY A 69 -7.22 -2.08 -13.97
N VAL A 70 -6.56 -2.59 -15.01
CA VAL A 70 -6.00 -3.94 -15.11
C VAL A 70 -4.55 -3.86 -15.59
N GLY A 71 -3.79 -4.92 -15.36
CA GLY A 71 -2.41 -5.05 -15.83
C GLY A 71 -1.42 -5.25 -14.69
N PRO A 72 -0.17 -5.65 -15.02
CA PRO A 72 0.86 -5.96 -14.03
C PRO A 72 1.08 -4.86 -12.99
N ALA A 73 1.18 -3.58 -13.41
CA ALA A 73 1.34 -2.49 -12.43
C ALA A 73 0.09 -2.30 -11.55
N ALA A 74 -1.11 -2.43 -12.13
CA ALA A 74 -2.37 -2.33 -11.38
C ALA A 74 -2.46 -3.40 -10.29
N ASP A 75 -2.12 -4.64 -10.65
CA ASP A 75 -2.15 -5.80 -9.77
C ASP A 75 -1.12 -5.65 -8.64
N GLU A 76 0.09 -5.19 -8.98
CA GLU A 76 1.14 -4.97 -8.00
C GLU A 76 0.81 -3.84 -7.01
N PHE A 77 0.24 -2.72 -7.48
CA PHE A 77 -0.25 -1.67 -6.58
C PHE A 77 -1.31 -2.18 -5.61
N ARG A 78 -2.26 -2.98 -6.10
CA ARG A 78 -3.31 -3.58 -5.25
C ARG A 78 -2.72 -4.57 -4.25
N ARG A 79 -1.72 -5.37 -4.65
CA ARG A 79 -1.02 -6.31 -3.76
C ARG A 79 -0.25 -5.58 -2.65
N ILE A 80 0.48 -4.51 -2.99
CA ILE A 80 1.19 -3.67 -2.03
C ILE A 80 0.20 -3.05 -1.03
N ALA A 81 -0.90 -2.47 -1.52
CA ALA A 81 -1.94 -1.89 -0.66
C ALA A 81 -2.53 -2.92 0.31
N LYS A 82 -2.78 -4.15 -0.17
CA LYS A 82 -3.27 -5.25 0.67
C LYS A 82 -2.27 -5.63 1.77
N SER A 83 -0.99 -5.82 1.44
CA SER A 83 0.04 -6.14 2.45
C SER A 83 0.19 -5.00 3.48
N LEU A 84 0.07 -3.74 3.06
CA LEU A 84 0.08 -2.62 3.99
C LEU A 84 -1.06 -2.69 5.01
N ILE A 85 -2.27 -3.01 4.57
CA ILE A 85 -3.47 -3.08 5.41
C ILE A 85 -3.43 -4.30 6.35
N ASP A 86 -3.02 -5.46 5.83
CA ASP A 86 -3.14 -6.72 6.55
C ASP A 86 -1.96 -6.98 7.50
N GLU A 87 -0.75 -6.55 7.13
CA GLU A 87 0.49 -7.02 7.76
C GLU A 87 1.29 -5.89 8.42
N ILE A 88 1.34 -4.70 7.81
CA ILE A 88 2.29 -3.64 8.19
C ILE A 88 1.66 -2.57 9.08
N ILE A 89 0.41 -2.21 8.78
CA ILE A 89 -0.43 -1.26 9.50
C ILE A 89 -1.73 -2.00 9.81
N PRO A 90 -1.69 -3.03 10.68
CA PRO A 90 -2.93 -3.65 11.12
C PRO A 90 -3.84 -2.51 11.60
N PRO A 91 -5.15 -2.55 11.28
CA PRO A 91 -6.06 -1.49 11.67
C PRO A 91 -5.81 -1.20 13.13
N ALA A 92 -5.39 0.05 13.43
CA ALA A 92 -5.20 0.50 14.80
C ALA A 92 -6.40 -0.01 15.58
N ASP A 93 -6.20 -0.69 16.71
CA ASP A 93 -7.30 -1.21 17.51
C ASP A 93 -8.30 -0.07 17.74
N LEU A 94 -9.37 -0.08 16.93
CA LEU A 94 -10.36 0.99 16.88
C LEU A 94 -11.18 0.98 18.18
N ALA A 95 -10.92 0.05 19.11
CA ALA A 95 -11.39 0.10 20.48
C ALA A 95 -11.01 1.41 21.19
N SER A 96 -9.94 2.10 20.79
CA SER A 96 -9.57 3.39 21.39
C SER A 96 -10.18 4.62 20.70
N CYS A 97 -10.97 4.45 19.63
CA CYS A 97 -11.65 5.58 18.99
C CYS A 97 -12.87 6.01 19.80
N SER A 98 -12.74 7.14 20.50
CA SER A 98 -13.81 7.81 21.26
C SER A 98 -15.13 7.94 20.49
N ALA A 99 -15.08 8.09 19.17
CA ALA A 99 -16.25 8.17 18.30
C ALA A 99 -17.14 6.91 18.35
N ARG A 100 -16.58 5.70 18.47
CA ARG A 100 -17.37 4.46 18.56
C ARG A 100 -17.77 4.09 19.98
N MET A 101 -17.08 4.62 20.99
CA MET A 101 -17.48 4.46 22.39
C MET A 101 -18.84 5.13 22.66
N MET A 102 -19.07 6.29 22.03
CA MET A 102 -20.36 6.99 22.05
C MET A 102 -21.46 6.21 21.31
N THR A 103 -21.15 5.63 20.13
CA THR A 103 -22.10 4.81 19.35
C THR A 103 -22.46 3.52 20.09
N ALA A 104 -21.48 2.79 20.62
CA ALA A 104 -21.71 1.57 21.38
C ALA A 104 -22.51 1.82 22.68
N MET A 105 -22.29 2.97 23.34
CA MET A 105 -23.10 3.37 24.49
C MET A 105 -24.53 3.73 24.09
N ALA A 106 -24.73 4.43 22.96
CA ALA A 106 -26.06 4.74 22.45
C ALA A 106 -26.83 3.47 22.06
N ASP A 107 -26.18 2.51 21.39
CA ASP A 107 -26.78 1.23 21.00
C ASP A 107 -27.14 0.38 22.23
N ALA A 108 -26.29 0.38 23.27
CA ALA A 108 -26.56 -0.32 24.52
C ALA A 108 -27.73 0.30 25.30
N ILE A 109 -27.85 1.63 25.31
CA ILE A 109 -28.99 2.34 25.90
C ILE A 109 -30.28 2.02 25.12
N ALA A 110 -30.23 2.04 23.79
CA ALA A 110 -31.38 1.73 22.95
C ALA A 110 -31.84 0.26 23.10
N ALA A 111 -30.91 -0.67 23.36
CA ALA A 111 -31.25 -2.06 23.65
C ALA A 111 -31.80 -2.27 25.07
N ALA A 112 -31.51 -1.37 26.01
CA ALA A 112 -31.97 -1.44 27.39
C ALA A 112 -33.37 -0.80 27.60
N ASP A 113 -33.77 0.14 26.74
CA ASP A 113 -35.12 0.72 26.69
C ASP A 113 -35.80 0.39 25.35
N PRO A 114 -36.36 -0.83 25.17
CA PRO A 114 -37.15 -1.13 23.99
C PRO A 114 -38.42 -0.25 23.98
N PRO A 115 -38.84 0.30 22.83
CA PRO A 115 -40.03 1.13 22.77
C PRO A 115 -41.27 0.32 23.18
N SER A 116 -42.07 0.90 24.08
CA SER A 116 -43.34 0.38 24.59
C SER A 116 -44.41 0.20 23.51
#